data_AF-A0A9E5SSJ8-F1
#
_entry.id   AF-A0A9E5SSJ8-F1
#
_cell.length_a   1.000
_cell.length_b   1.000
_cell.length_c   1.000
_cell.angle_alpha   90.00
_cell.angle_beta   90.00
_cell.angle_gamma   90.00
#
_symmetry.space_group_name_H-M   'P 1'
#
loop_
_entity.id
_entity.type
_entity.pdbx_description
1 polymer ?
#
loop_
_entity_poly.entity_id
_entity_poly.type
_entity_poly.pdbx_seq_one_letter_code
_entity_poly.pdbx_strand_id
1 'polypeptide(L)'
;MYESKLKSQDLDRLFEGILTLKSVEECYMFFEDLCTISELNSIAQRFKVAALLKDKHTCHDISTQTGASTATISRVNRCLLYGTGGYNMVVERLSGRADGSQRTE
;
A
#
# COMPACT_ATOMS: atom_id res chain seq x y z
N MET A 1 0.21 9.70 -19.17
CA MET A 1 0.53 10.32 -17.86
C MET A 1 -0.74 10.27 -17.03
N TYR A 2 -0.71 9.77 -15.79
CA TYR A 2 -1.90 9.73 -14.93
C TYR A 2 -2.17 11.12 -14.34
N GLU A 3 -3.43 11.59 -14.37
CA GLU A 3 -3.84 12.85 -13.76
C GLU A 3 -4.74 12.59 -12.55
N SER A 4 -4.32 13.07 -11.38
CA SER A 4 -5.05 12.86 -10.13
C SER A 4 -6.25 13.80 -10.02
N LYS A 5 -7.41 13.24 -9.70
CA LYS A 5 -8.62 14.02 -9.36
C LYS A 5 -8.48 14.84 -8.06
N LEU A 6 -7.46 14.54 -7.26
CA LEU A 6 -7.18 15.20 -5.99
C LEU A 6 -5.98 16.15 -6.09
N LYS A 7 -5.52 16.47 -7.31
CA LYS A 7 -4.30 17.27 -7.48
C LYS A 7 -4.42 18.64 -6.78
N SER A 8 -3.44 18.96 -5.93
CA SER A 8 -3.30 20.25 -5.27
C SER A 8 -1.83 20.51 -4.95
N GLN A 9 -1.46 21.78 -4.78
CA GLN A 9 -0.09 22.16 -4.46
C GLN A 9 0.38 21.57 -3.12
N ASP A 10 -0.51 21.47 -2.13
CA ASP A 10 -0.19 20.90 -0.82
C ASP A 10 0.07 19.40 -0.90
N LEU A 11 -0.72 18.67 -1.71
CA LEU A 11 -0.50 17.24 -1.94
C LEU A 11 0.75 16.98 -2.78
N ASP A 12 1.03 17.83 -3.76
CA ASP A 12 2.28 17.75 -4.54
C ASP A 12 3.50 17.89 -3.62
N ARG A 13 3.50 18.88 -2.71
CA ARG A 13 4.56 19.07 -1.71
C ARG A 13 4.71 17.89 -0.74
N LEU A 14 3.59 17.33 -0.26
CA LEU A 14 3.62 16.15 0.60
C LEU A 14 4.28 14.97 -0.14
N PHE A 15 3.89 14.71 -1.38
CA PHE A 15 4.45 13.60 -2.16
C PHE A 15 5.91 13.83 -2.56
N GLU A 16 6.30 15.06 -2.89
CA GLU A 16 7.70 15.44 -3.08
C GLU A 16 8.53 15.12 -1.83
N GLY A 17 8.02 15.47 -0.63
CA GLY A 17 8.62 15.12 0.66
C GLY A 17 8.77 13.61 0.84
N ILE A 18 7.69 12.85 0.62
CA ILE A 18 7.69 11.37 0.71
C ILE A 18 8.72 10.74 -0.26
N LEU A 19 8.92 11.31 -1.45
CA LEU A 19 9.90 10.83 -2.43
C LEU A 19 11.37 11.09 -2.01
N THR A 20 11.60 11.95 -1.02
CA THR A 20 12.96 12.19 -0.50
C THR A 20 13.45 11.08 0.40
N LEU A 21 12.54 10.34 1.07
CA LEU A 21 12.85 9.27 2.03
C LEU A 21 13.64 8.13 1.36
N LYS A 22 14.67 7.63 2.05
CA LYS A 22 15.65 6.66 1.52
C LYS A 22 15.65 5.32 2.24
N SER A 23 15.07 5.23 3.43
CA SER A 23 15.07 4.01 4.24
C SER A 23 13.73 3.75 4.91
N VAL A 24 13.54 2.52 5.39
CA VAL A 24 12.35 2.15 6.17
C VAL A 24 12.33 2.90 7.51
N GLU A 25 13.49 3.16 8.11
CA GLU A 25 13.62 3.96 9.34
C GLU A 25 13.14 5.41 9.13
N GLU A 26 13.54 6.05 8.03
CA GLU A 26 13.05 7.39 7.68
C GLU A 26 11.52 7.40 7.44
N CYS A 27 10.97 6.33 6.86
CA CYS A 27 9.52 6.18 6.77
C CYS A 27 8.87 6.07 8.15
N TYR A 28 9.42 5.29 9.09
CA TYR A 28 8.87 5.21 10.45
C TYR A 28 8.88 6.58 11.13
N MET A 29 10.03 7.28 11.16
CA MET A 29 10.13 8.61 11.76
C MET A 29 9.12 9.59 11.17
N PHE A 30 9.03 9.68 9.84
CA PHE A 30 8.14 10.62 9.18
C PHE A 30 6.65 10.30 9.40
N PHE A 31 6.25 9.04 9.24
CA PHE A 31 4.84 8.67 9.36
C PHE A 31 4.36 8.60 10.82
N GLU A 32 5.23 8.40 11.80
CA GLU A 32 4.89 8.53 13.23
C GLU A 32 4.62 9.99 13.63
N ASP A 33 5.34 10.96 13.03
CA ASP A 33 5.06 12.38 13.23
C ASP A 33 3.79 12.85 12.49
N LEU A 34 3.56 12.33 11.28
CA LEU A 34 2.46 12.76 10.40
C LEU A 34 1.11 12.13 10.75
N CYS A 35 1.10 10.88 11.20
CA CYS A 35 -0.12 10.10 11.37
C CYS A 35 -0.29 9.66 12.82
N THR A 36 -1.55 9.52 13.24
CA THR A 36 -1.85 8.78 14.46
C THR A 36 -1.59 7.28 14.27
N ILE A 37 -1.39 6.57 15.38
CA ILE A 37 -1.20 5.11 15.40
C ILE A 37 -2.36 4.39 14.68
N SER A 38 -3.60 4.86 14.85
CA SER A 38 -4.77 4.22 14.24
C SER A 38 -4.83 4.43 12.72
N GLU A 39 -4.43 5.61 12.23
CA GLU A 39 -4.34 5.90 10.80
C GLU A 39 -3.26 5.06 10.13
N LEU A 40 -2.05 4.99 10.72
CA LEU A 40 -0.95 4.20 10.18
C LEU A 40 -1.30 2.71 10.14
N ASN A 41 -1.91 2.19 11.20
CA ASN A 41 -2.42 0.81 11.23
C ASN A 41 -3.53 0.57 10.20
N SER A 42 -4.43 1.54 9.97
CA SER A 42 -5.47 1.41 8.94
C SER A 42 -4.88 1.34 7.53
N ILE A 43 -3.86 2.17 7.25
CA ILE A 43 -3.15 2.17 5.96
C ILE A 43 -2.43 0.84 5.76
N ALA A 44 -1.68 0.37 6.77
CA ALA A 44 -0.98 -0.90 6.74
C ALA A 44 -1.94 -2.10 6.55
N GLN A 45 -3.08 -2.11 7.24
CA GLN A 45 -4.11 -3.15 7.09
C GLN A 45 -4.63 -3.18 5.64
N ARG A 46 -4.95 -2.03 5.05
CA ARG A 46 -5.41 -1.96 3.64
C ARG A 46 -4.34 -2.46 2.67
N PHE A 47 -3.08 -2.15 2.91
CA PHE A 47 -1.97 -2.63 2.10
C PHE A 47 -1.82 -4.16 2.18
N LYS A 48 -1.88 -4.73 3.39
CA LYS A 48 -1.86 -6.19 3.60
C LYS A 48 -3.04 -6.89 2.93
N VAL A 49 -4.25 -6.33 3.04
CA VAL A 49 -5.44 -6.83 2.33
C VAL A 49 -5.21 -6.85 0.81
N ALA A 50 -4.59 -5.79 0.24
CA ALA A 50 -4.33 -5.72 -1.18
C ALA A 50 -3.35 -6.80 -1.66
N ALA A 51 -2.29 -7.07 -0.88
CA ALA A 51 -1.34 -8.15 -1.17
C ALA A 51 -2.03 -9.52 -1.15
N LEU A 52 -2.81 -9.83 -0.10
CA LEU A 52 -3.50 -11.12 0.01
C LEU A 52 -4.57 -11.33 -1.09
N LEU A 53 -5.25 -10.26 -1.51
CA LEU A 53 -6.18 -10.32 -2.64
C LEU A 53 -5.45 -10.64 -3.96
N LYS A 54 -4.24 -10.08 -4.16
CA LYS A 54 -3.39 -10.38 -5.32
C LYS A 54 -2.96 -11.86 -5.32
N ASP A 55 -2.68 -12.40 -4.14
CA ASP A 55 -2.34 -13.81 -3.92
C ASP A 55 -3.56 -14.75 -3.91
N LYS A 56 -4.74 -14.24 -4.30
CA LYS A 56 -5.99 -15.01 -4.45
C LYS A 56 -6.53 -15.65 -3.16
N HIS A 57 -6.20 -15.10 -1.99
CA HIS A 57 -6.82 -15.53 -0.73
C HIS A 57 -8.32 -15.22 -0.69
N THR A 58 -9.07 -16.03 0.05
CA THR A 58 -10.51 -15.81 0.24
C THR A 58 -10.77 -14.65 1.20
N CYS A 59 -11.95 -14.01 1.10
CA CYS A 59 -12.34 -12.95 2.04
C CYS A 59 -12.31 -13.40 3.51
N HIS A 60 -12.60 -14.68 3.77
CA HIS A 60 -12.55 -15.25 5.11
C HIS A 60 -11.10 -15.29 5.64
N ASP A 61 -10.17 -15.83 4.84
CA ASP A 61 -8.76 -15.91 5.22
C ASP A 61 -8.16 -14.52 5.45
N ILE A 62 -8.51 -13.58 4.57
CA ILE A 62 -8.05 -12.18 4.67
C ILE A 62 -8.58 -11.55 5.96
N SER A 63 -9.85 -11.73 6.29
CA SER A 63 -10.42 -11.17 7.51
C SER A 63 -9.72 -11.73 8.75
N THR A 64 -9.48 -13.04 8.80
CA THR A 64 -8.76 -13.71 9.89
C THR A 64 -7.31 -13.21 10.04
N GLN A 65 -6.59 -13.02 8.94
CA GLN A 65 -5.18 -12.61 8.98
C GLN A 65 -4.95 -11.12 9.21
N THR A 66 -5.93 -10.28 8.86
CA THR A 66 -5.77 -8.81 8.86
C THR A 66 -6.64 -8.11 9.89
N GLY A 67 -7.68 -8.79 10.42
CA GLY A 67 -8.73 -8.16 11.22
C GLY A 67 -9.60 -7.18 10.41
N ALA A 68 -9.47 -7.15 9.08
CA ALA A 68 -10.27 -6.26 8.26
C ALA A 68 -11.72 -6.77 8.14
N SER A 69 -12.67 -5.85 8.19
CA SER A 69 -14.07 -6.17 7.92
C SER A 69 -14.29 -6.47 6.43
N THR A 70 -15.32 -7.26 6.13
CA THR A 70 -15.74 -7.55 4.74
C THR A 70 -15.95 -6.26 3.93
N ALA A 71 -16.48 -5.20 4.56
CA ALA A 71 -16.64 -3.90 3.91
C ALA A 71 -15.30 -3.27 3.50
N THR A 72 -14.26 -3.37 4.34
CA THR A 72 -12.91 -2.91 4.01
C THR A 72 -12.30 -3.74 2.89
N ILE A 73 -12.41 -5.07 2.97
CA ILE A 73 -11.90 -5.99 1.93
C ILE A 73 -12.53 -5.67 0.57
N SER A 74 -13.85 -5.50 0.53
CA SER A 74 -14.57 -5.12 -0.69
C SER A 74 -14.13 -3.77 -1.27
N ARG A 75 -13.88 -2.76 -0.43
CA ARG A 75 -13.36 -1.45 -0.89
C ARG A 75 -11.97 -1.59 -1.51
N VAL A 76 -11.07 -2.34 -0.88
CA VAL A 76 -9.72 -2.58 -1.40
C VAL A 76 -9.76 -3.35 -2.71
N ASN A 77 -10.59 -4.42 -2.78
CA ASN A 77 -10.75 -5.20 -4.01
C ASN A 77 -11.26 -4.34 -5.17
N ARG A 78 -12.22 -3.44 -4.92
CA ARG A 78 -12.69 -2.49 -5.94
C ARG A 78 -11.58 -1.58 -6.44
N CYS A 79 -10.70 -1.09 -5.55
CA CYS A 79 -9.55 -0.27 -5.94
C CYS A 79 -8.50 -1.08 -6.73
N LEU A 80 -8.32 -2.37 -6.44
CA LEU A 80 -7.41 -3.24 -7.19
C LEU A 80 -7.89 -3.49 -8.63
N LEU A 81 -9.21 -3.69 -8.81
CA LEU A 81 -9.80 -4.02 -10.11
C LEU A 81 -10.05 -2.78 -10.98
N TYR A 82 -10.49 -1.66 -10.37
CA TYR A 82 -11.00 -0.50 -11.10
C TYR A 82 -10.36 0.83 -10.67
N GLY A 83 -9.33 0.79 -9.82
CA GLY A 83 -8.65 1.99 -9.34
C GLY A 83 -7.58 2.50 -10.30
N THR A 84 -6.60 3.21 -9.74
CA THR A 84 -5.53 3.87 -10.49
C THR A 84 -4.39 2.94 -10.89
N GLY A 85 -4.45 1.67 -10.46
CA GLY A 85 -3.36 0.70 -10.59
C GLY A 85 -2.24 0.84 -9.55
N GLY A 86 -2.33 1.80 -8.62
CA GLY A 86 -1.27 2.07 -7.63
C GLY A 86 -0.94 0.87 -6.72
N TYR A 87 -1.95 0.13 -6.26
CA TYR A 87 -1.74 -1.09 -5.48
C TYR A 87 -0.97 -2.15 -6.27
N ASN A 88 -1.42 -2.46 -7.50
CA ASN A 88 -0.75 -3.45 -8.36
C ASN A 88 0.72 -3.07 -8.58
N MET A 89 0.99 -1.81 -8.92
CA MET A 89 2.33 -1.31 -9.17
C MET A 89 3.28 -1.51 -7.97
N VAL A 90 2.85 -1.14 -6.77
CA VAL A 90 3.72 -1.25 -5.58
C VAL A 90 3.87 -2.70 -5.12
N VAL A 91 2.78 -3.47 -5.10
CA VAL A 91 2.81 -4.89 -4.70
C VAL A 91 3.71 -5.69 -5.64
N GLU A 92 3.57 -5.52 -6.96
CA GLU A 92 4.41 -6.21 -7.96
C GLU A 92 5.89 -5.84 -7.84
N ARG A 93 6.21 -4.56 -7.56
CA ARG A 93 7.60 -4.13 -7.31
C ARG A 93 8.20 -4.80 -6.08
N LEU A 94 7.42 -5.01 -5.02
CA LEU A 94 7.90 -5.70 -3.82
C LEU A 94 8.09 -7.19 -4.07
N SER A 95 7.17 -7.85 -4.79
CA SER A 95 7.32 -9.25 -5.18
C SER A 95 8.53 -9.46 -6.10
N GLY A 96 8.72 -8.61 -7.11
CA GLY A 96 9.86 -8.70 -8.04
C GLY A 96 11.22 -8.42 -7.40
N ARG A 97 11.27 -7.68 -6.29
CA ARG A 97 12.51 -7.51 -5.50
C ARG A 97 12.91 -8.77 -4.74
N ALA A 98 11.97 -9.66 -4.41
CA ALA A 98 12.28 -10.93 -3.76
C ALA A 98 12.93 -11.94 -4.74
N ASP A 99 12.54 -11.92 -6.02
CA ASP A 99 13.07 -12.83 -7.06
C ASP A 99 14.46 -12.42 -7.60
N GLY A 100 14.92 -11.19 -7.31
CA GLY A 100 16.21 -10.67 -7.77
C GLY A 100 17.43 -11.02 -6.89
N SER A 101 17.23 -11.65 -5.73
CA SER A 101 18.31 -12.04 -4.80
C SER A 101 18.72 -13.52 -4.87
N GLN A 102 18.24 -14.28 -5.86
CA GLN A 102 18.63 -15.68 -6.09
C GLN A 102 18.83 -15.99 -7.58
N ARG A 103 19.74 -15.26 -8.26
CA ARG A 103 20.40 -15.74 -9.49
C ARG A 103 21.82 -15.20 -9.54
N THR A 104 22.66 -15.70 -8.66
CA THR A 104 24.11 -15.71 -8.84
C THR A 104 24.56 -17.15 -8.61
N GLU A 105 24.50 -17.94 -9.67
CA GLU A 105 25.37 -19.10 -9.88
C GLU A 105 26.25 -18.79 -11.08
#